data_AF-A0A7Y5S8P2-F1
#
_entry.id   AF-A0A7Y5S8P2-F1
#
_cell.length_a   1.000
_cell.length_b   1.000
_cell.length_c   1.000
_cell.angle_alpha   90.00
_cell.angle_beta   90.00
_cell.angle_gamma   90.00
#
_symmetry.space_group_name_H-M   'P 1'
#
loop_
_entity.id
_entity.type
_entity.pdbx_description
1 polymer ?
#
loop_
_entity_poly.entity_id
_entity_poly.type
_entity_poly.pdbx_seq_one_letter_code
_entity_poly.pdbx_strand_id
1 'polypeptide(L)' 'MRAIVVSKQASPVSPNVSLVPDWPDPAPPAPGECLVRTLASAFNQMDLWVGRGVPGLKLAYPRVSGCDACGV' A
#
# COMPACT_ATOMS: atom_id res chain seq x y z
N MET A 1 12.67 0.28 -3.35
CA MET A 1 12.29 -0.50 -2.15
C MET A 1 11.47 -1.74 -2.50
N ARG A 2 11.31 -2.69 -1.57
CA ARG A 2 10.33 -3.80 -1.72
C ARG A 2 8.94 -3.32 -1.28
N ALA A 3 7.88 -3.73 -1.96
CA ALA A 3 6.52 -3.32 -1.59
C ALA A 3 5.49 -4.43 -1.84
N ILE A 4 4.42 -4.47 -1.02
CA ILE A 4 3.22 -5.23 -1.31
C ILE A 4 2.29 -4.34 -2.14
N VAL A 5 1.98 -4.77 -3.36
CA VAL A 5 1.25 -3.99 -4.36
C VAL A 5 -0.07 -4.66 -4.70
N VAL A 6 -1.14 -3.87 -4.71
CA VAL A 6 -2.44 -4.26 -5.27
C VAL A 6 -2.49 -3.76 -6.71
N SER A 7 -2.70 -4.64 -7.68
CA SER A 7 -2.67 -4.32 -9.11
C SER A 7 -3.99 -3.79 -9.66
N LYS A 8 -5.12 -4.16 -9.03
CA LYS A 8 -6.46 -3.65 -9.35
C LYS A 8 -7.43 -3.93 -8.21
N GLN A 9 -8.53 -3.18 -8.20
CA GLN A 9 -9.68 -3.47 -7.35
C GLN A 9 -10.34 -4.80 -7.78
N ALA A 10 -10.60 -5.70 -6.83
CA ALA A 10 -11.37 -6.93 -7.07
C ALA A 10 -11.88 -7.60 -5.77
N SER A 11 -12.80 -8.55 -5.93
CA SER A 11 -13.18 -9.50 -4.87
C SER A 11 -13.22 -10.91 -5.48
N PRO A 12 -12.38 -11.87 -5.05
CA PRO A 12 -11.40 -11.79 -3.96
C PRO A 12 -10.20 -10.87 -4.26
N VAL A 13 -9.60 -10.29 -3.21
CA VAL A 13 -8.47 -9.35 -3.32
C VAL A 13 -7.16 -10.06 -3.65
N SER A 14 -6.91 -11.21 -3.02
CA SER A 14 -5.62 -11.90 -3.01
C SER A 14 -4.99 -12.18 -4.38
N PRO A 15 -5.73 -12.52 -5.47
CA PRO A 15 -5.09 -12.75 -6.77
C PRO A 15 -4.43 -11.51 -7.37
N ASN A 16 -4.74 -10.32 -6.84
CA ASN A 16 -4.23 -9.03 -7.32
C ASN A 16 -3.16 -8.44 -6.39
N VAL A 17 -2.70 -9.20 -5.39
CA VAL A 17 -1.67 -8.77 -4.45
C VAL A 17 -0.36 -9.47 -4.78
N SER A 18 0.71 -8.70 -4.95
CA SER A 18 2.05 -9.24 -5.18
C SER A 18 3.11 -8.50 -4.37
N LEU A 19 4.16 -9.24 -3.98
CA LEU A 19 5.40 -8.63 -3.54
C LEU A 19 6.18 -8.18 -4.77
N VAL A 20 6.43 -6.88 -4.88
CA VAL A 20 7.30 -6.28 -5.89
C VAL A 20 8.67 -6.02 -5.25
N PRO A 21 9.76 -6.64 -5.72
CA PRO A 21 11.07 -6.55 -5.07
C PRO A 21 11.77 -5.19 -5.31
N ASP A 22 11.41 -4.47 -6.37
CA ASP A 22 12.11 -3.31 -6.92
C ASP A 22 11.16 -2.14 -7.23
N TRP A 23 10.20 -1.88 -6.34
CA TRP A 23 9.32 -0.72 -6.42
C TRP A 23 10.13 0.60 -6.30
N PRO A 24 9.83 1.65 -7.07
CA PRO A 24 10.54 2.93 -6.97
C PRO A 24 10.57 3.47 -5.54
N ASP A 25 11.73 3.99 -5.13
CA ASP A 25 11.82 4.69 -3.85
C ASP A 25 11.00 5.99 -3.88
N PRO A 26 10.39 6.39 -2.76
CA PRO A 26 9.69 7.66 -2.67
C PRO A 26 10.65 8.84 -2.88
N ALA A 27 10.11 9.94 -3.41
CA ALA A 27 10.86 11.18 -3.53
C ALA A 27 11.31 11.69 -2.14
N PRO A 28 12.37 12.51 -2.06
CA PRO A 28 12.75 13.17 -0.81
C PRO A 28 11.56 13.92 -0.20
N PRO A 29 11.36 13.87 1.14
CA PRO A 29 10.22 14.49 1.80
C PRO A 29 10.24 16.02 1.66
N ALA A 30 9.08 16.63 1.48
CA ALA A 30 8.92 18.08 1.51
C ALA A 30 8.91 18.63 2.96
N PRO A 31 8.99 19.95 3.17
CA PRO A 31 8.86 20.53 4.52
C PRO A 31 7.54 20.11 5.18
N GLY A 32 7.62 19.49 6.36
CA GLY A 32 6.48 18.96 7.11
C GLY A 32 6.16 17.48 6.85
N GLU A 33 6.88 16.83 5.94
CA GLU A 33 6.78 15.40 5.67
C GLU A 33 7.96 14.63 6.27
N CYS A 34 7.81 13.31 6.42
CA CYS A 34 8.89 12.41 6.80
C CYS A 34 8.93 11.20 5.88
N LEU A 35 10.14 10.71 5.64
CA LEU A 35 10.36 9.42 4.97
C LEU A 35 10.69 8.38 6.04
N VAL A 36 9.79 7.41 6.22
CA VAL A 36 9.93 6.36 7.23
C VAL A 36 10.41 5.08 6.57
N ARG A 37 11.47 4.48 7.11
CA ARG A 37 11.86 3.10 6.79
C ARG A 37 11.00 2.15 7.63
N THR A 38 9.94 1.64 7.02
CA THR A 38 9.03 0.67 7.66
C THR A 38 9.78 -0.59 8.11
N LEU A 39 9.61 -0.93 9.38
CA LEU A 39 10.12 -2.16 10.00
C LEU A 39 9.01 -3.21 10.12
N ALA A 40 7.78 -2.79 10.43
CA ALA A 40 6.62 -3.64 10.47
C ALA A 40 5.34 -2.88 10.09
N SER A 41 4.34 -3.63 9.65
CA SER A 41 2.97 -3.21 9.37
C SER A 41 2.07 -4.42 9.64
N ALA A 42 0.83 -4.18 10.05
CA ALA A 42 -0.13 -5.23 10.33
C ALA A 42 -1.07 -5.44 9.13
N PHE A 43 -1.57 -6.67 9.01
CA PHE A 43 -2.63 -6.97 8.06
C PHE A 43 -3.99 -6.77 8.74
N ASN A 44 -4.78 -5.85 8.20
CA ASN A 44 -6.04 -5.41 8.77
C ASN A 44 -7.23 -5.68 7.83
N GLN A 45 -8.44 -5.67 8.37
CA GLN A 45 -9.67 -5.70 7.56
C GLN A 45 -9.76 -4.50 6.60
N MET A 46 -9.20 -3.36 7.00
CA MET A 46 -9.15 -2.15 6.19
C MET A 46 -8.42 -2.38 4.85
N ASP A 47 -7.34 -3.18 4.84
CA ASP A 47 -6.59 -3.49 3.62
C ASP A 47 -7.46 -4.25 2.60
N LEU A 48 -8.31 -5.15 3.10
CA LEU A 48 -9.27 -5.88 2.27
C LEU A 48 -10.37 -4.95 1.73
N TRP A 49 -10.85 -3.98 2.51
CA TRP A 49 -11.83 -3.00 2.02
C TRP A 49 -11.24 -2.13 0.91
N VAL A 50 -10.00 -1.67 1.08
CA VAL A 50 -9.28 -0.92 0.04
C VAL A 50 -9.14 -1.76 -1.24
N GLY A 51 -8.75 -3.04 -1.12
CA GLY A 51 -8.60 -3.94 -2.26
C GLY A 51 -9.92 -4.30 -2.96
N ARG A 52 -11.03 -4.39 -2.22
CA ARG A 52 -12.39 -4.60 -2.79
C ARG A 52 -13.00 -3.34 -3.38
N GLY A 53 -12.54 -2.19 -2.91
CA GLY A 53 -13.10 -0.87 -3.19
C GLY A 53 -13.91 -0.34 -2.02
N VAL A 54 -13.75 0.96 -1.78
CA VAL A 54 -14.49 1.70 -0.74
C VAL A 54 -15.49 2.62 -1.45
N PRO A 55 -16.78 2.59 -1.08
CA PRO A 55 -17.79 3.47 -1.67
C PRO A 55 -17.37 4.94 -1.57
N GLY A 56 -17.46 5.66 -2.70
CA GLY A 56 -17.09 7.09 -2.78
C GLY A 56 -15.59 7.37 -3.01
N LEU A 57 -14.71 6.36 -2.94
CA LEU A 57 -13.30 6.52 -3.25
C LEU A 57 -12.95 5.95 -4.62
N LYS A 58 -12.30 6.78 -5.46
CA LYS A 58 -11.66 6.34 -6.71
C LYS A 58 -10.16 6.20 -6.45
N LEU A 59 -9.69 4.97 -6.33
CA LEU A 59 -8.29 4.68 -6.08
C LEU A 59 -7.56 4.37 -7.39
N ALA A 60 -6.35 4.89 -7.53
CA ALA A 60 -5.44 4.52 -8.61
C ALA A 60 -4.77 3.17 -8.31
N TYR A 61 -4.53 2.40 -9.36
CA TYR A 61 -3.79 1.15 -9.33
C TYR A 61 -2.76 1.13 -10.48
N PRO A 62 -1.61 0.45 -10.33
CA PRO A 62 -1.16 -0.31 -9.16
C PRO A 62 -0.81 0.59 -7.97
N ARG A 63 -1.01 0.11 -6.75
CA ARG A 63 -0.68 0.88 -5.53
C ARG A 63 -0.06 0.02 -4.44
N VAL A 64 0.75 0.64 -3.60
CA VAL A 64 1.22 0.04 -2.34
C VAL A 64 0.03 -0.09 -1.37
N SER A 65 -0.07 -1.25 -0.72
CA SER A 65 -1.09 -1.58 0.29
C SER A 65 -0.59 -1.32 1.72
N GLY A 66 -1.45 -1.52 2.72
CA GLY A 66 -1.19 -1.24 4.13
C GLY A 66 -1.84 0.05 4.60
N CYS A 67 -2.49 0.02 5.76
CA CYS A 67 -3.07 1.20 6.42
C CYS A 67 -2.31 1.66 7.66
N ASP A 68 -1.26 0.94 8.06
CA ASP A 68 -0.42 1.28 9.22
C ASP A 68 1.06 0.94 8.95
N ALA A 69 1.94 1.47 9.80
CA ALA A 69 3.35 1.12 9.83
C ALA A 69 4.00 1.55 11.15
N CYS A 70 5.07 0.87 11.54
CA CYS A 70 6.08 1.39 12.47
C CYS A 70 7.47 1.31 11.83
N GLY A 71 8.32 2.29 12.11
CA GLY A 71 9.62 2.40 11.45
C GLY A 71 10.52 3.46 12.07
N VAL A 72 11.65 3.72 11.40
CA VAL A 72 12.62 4.77 11.74
C VAL A 72 12.63 5.88 10.70
#